data_AF-A0A3D5CNI5-F1
#
_entry.id   AF-A0A3D5CNI5-F1
#
_cell.length_a   1.000
_cell.length_b   1.000
_cell.length_c   1.000
_cell.angle_alpha   90.00
_cell.angle_beta   90.00
_cell.angle_gamma   90.00
#
_symmetry.space_group_name_H-M   'P 1'
#
loop_
_entity.id
_entity.type
_entity.pdbx_description
1 polymer ?
#
loop_
_entity_poly.entity_id
_entity_poly.type
_entity_poly.pdbx_seq_one_letter_code
_entity_poly.pdbx_strand_id
1 'polypeptide(L)'
;MTWRTVVGTLATFVTTVVIAFWLINEPARMKEAEEGFAGRSMEAGAAIYENNCTRCHGPAGGGLVGLAPAINNPALFDGTRLAEVGWAGSLHDFVYSTISGGRPLASSGTTWPQRMPTWSTEYGGPLRHDQVRDVTAFVLNWGRAYEEGITALQNPETATTSMEPIDAVGIDINTPELPPGNPDDGEALTVSLGCTA
;
A
#
# COMPACT_ATOMS: atom_id res chain seq x y z
N MET A 1 40.32 -44.67 -35.23
CA MET A 1 39.07 -44.42 -34.48
C MET A 1 37.93 -45.13 -35.20
N THR A 2 37.04 -45.83 -34.50
CA THR A 2 35.88 -46.46 -35.15
C THR A 2 34.82 -45.38 -35.43
N TRP A 3 34.07 -45.49 -36.51
CA TRP A 3 33.02 -44.53 -36.89
C TRP A 3 32.08 -44.20 -35.71
N ARG A 4 31.77 -45.21 -34.89
CA ARG A 4 30.94 -45.10 -33.69
C ARG A 4 31.52 -44.15 -32.64
N THR A 5 32.85 -44.14 -32.44
CA THR A 5 33.47 -43.22 -31.47
C THR A 5 33.44 -41.78 -31.96
N VAL A 6 33.58 -41.55 -33.27
CA VAL A 6 33.52 -40.20 -33.85
C VAL A 6 32.12 -39.60 -33.70
N VAL A 7 31.08 -40.39 -34.02
CA VAL A 7 29.68 -39.96 -33.86
C VAL A 7 29.35 -39.66 -32.40
N GLY A 8 29.78 -40.52 -31.46
CA GLY A 8 29.56 -40.29 -30.03
C GLY A 8 30.22 -39.02 -29.51
N THR A 9 31.49 -38.78 -29.84
CA THR A 9 32.22 -37.59 -29.39
C THR A 9 31.61 -36.31 -29.96
N LEU A 10 31.20 -36.31 -31.23
CA LEU A 10 30.52 -35.16 -31.85
C LEU A 10 29.17 -34.87 -31.18
N ALA A 11 28.36 -35.90 -30.92
CA ALA A 11 27.06 -35.73 -30.25
C ALA A 11 27.22 -35.13 -28.84
N THR A 12 28.19 -35.62 -28.07
CA THR A 12 28.50 -35.06 -26.74
C THR A 12 28.98 -33.61 -26.86
N PHE A 13 29.89 -33.30 -27.78
CA PHE A 13 30.39 -31.95 -27.98
C PHE A 13 29.26 -30.97 -28.36
N VAL A 14 28.39 -31.35 -29.31
CA VAL A 14 27.23 -30.55 -29.71
C VAL A 14 26.28 -30.33 -28.53
N THR A 15 26.02 -31.37 -27.73
CA THR A 15 25.16 -31.26 -26.55
C THR A 15 25.75 -30.30 -25.52
N THR A 16 27.07 -30.39 -25.26
CA THR A 16 27.77 -29.47 -24.35
C THR A 16 27.70 -28.02 -24.86
N VAL A 17 27.86 -27.79 -26.16
CA VAL A 17 27.75 -26.45 -26.76
C VAL A 17 26.33 -25.88 -26.61
N VAL A 18 25.30 -26.70 -26.84
CA VAL A 18 23.89 -26.28 -26.67
C VAL A 18 23.59 -25.94 -25.21
N ILE A 19 24.04 -26.77 -24.26
CA ILE A 19 23.86 -26.50 -22.83
C ILE A 19 24.62 -25.22 -22.42
N ALA A 20 25.87 -25.05 -22.87
CA ALA A 20 26.65 -23.85 -22.57
C ALA A 20 25.98 -22.58 -23.11
N PHE A 21 25.45 -22.62 -24.33
CA PHE A 21 24.68 -21.52 -24.89
C PHE A 21 23.43 -21.20 -24.06
N TRP A 22 22.68 -22.23 -23.63
CA TRP A 22 21.50 -22.04 -22.79
C TRP A 22 21.85 -21.46 -21.42
N LEU A 23 22.91 -21.97 -20.77
CA LEU A 23 23.39 -21.47 -19.48
C LEU A 23 23.85 -20.00 -19.54
N ILE A 24 24.44 -19.57 -20.66
CA ILE A 24 24.85 -18.16 -20.84
C ILE A 24 23.62 -17.25 -21.01
N ASN A 25 22.55 -17.73 -21.64
CA ASN A 25 21.34 -16.95 -21.88
C ASN A 25 20.30 -17.05 -20.74
N GLU A 26 20.40 -18.06 -19.89
CA GLU A 26 19.53 -18.31 -18.73
C GLU A 26 19.33 -17.08 -17.84
N PRO A 27 20.38 -16.33 -17.43
CA PRO A 27 20.22 -15.22 -16.49
C PRO A 27 19.35 -14.10 -17.04
N ALA A 28 19.43 -13.82 -18.35
CA ALA A 28 18.62 -12.79 -18.98
C ALA A 28 17.12 -13.14 -18.95
N ARG A 29 16.77 -14.39 -19.27
CA ARG A 29 15.38 -14.85 -19.21
C ARG A 29 14.86 -14.86 -17.77
N MET A 30 15.68 -15.29 -16.82
CA MET A 30 15.30 -15.30 -15.39
C MET A 30 15.04 -13.88 -14.88
N LYS A 31 15.86 -12.91 -15.30
CA LYS A 31 15.65 -11.49 -14.99
C LYS A 31 14.33 -10.95 -15.53
N GLU A 32 14.01 -11.21 -16.81
CA GLU A 32 12.73 -10.80 -17.40
C GLU A 32 11.52 -11.44 -16.68
N ALA A 33 11.64 -12.71 -16.30
CA ALA A 33 10.60 -13.41 -15.55
C ALA A 33 10.41 -12.83 -14.13
N GLU A 34 11.49 -12.43 -13.47
CA GLU A 34 11.49 -11.78 -12.16
C GLU A 34 10.86 -10.38 -12.22
N GLU A 35 11.25 -9.55 -13.20
CA GLU A 35 10.63 -8.24 -13.44
C GLU A 35 9.13 -8.37 -13.72
N GLY A 36 8.73 -9.36 -14.53
CA GLY A 36 7.32 -9.65 -14.78
C GLY A 36 6.56 -10.12 -13.53
N PHE A 37 7.21 -10.86 -12.62
CA PHE A 37 6.61 -11.23 -11.34
C PHE A 37 6.46 -10.02 -10.41
N ALA A 38 7.48 -9.17 -10.32
CA ALA A 38 7.44 -7.94 -9.54
C ALA A 38 6.30 -7.02 -10.02
N GLY A 39 6.15 -6.83 -11.33
CA GLY A 39 5.04 -6.05 -11.90
C GLY A 39 3.67 -6.60 -11.51
N ARG A 40 3.45 -7.92 -11.62
CA ARG A 40 2.17 -8.55 -11.21
C ARG A 40 1.89 -8.39 -9.71
N SER A 41 2.93 -8.45 -8.88
CA SER A 41 2.82 -8.21 -7.43
C SER A 41 2.38 -6.78 -7.13
N MET A 42 2.93 -5.79 -7.85
CA MET A 42 2.53 -4.38 -7.73
C MET A 42 1.08 -4.16 -8.18
N GLU A 43 0.64 -4.76 -9.30
CA GLU A 43 -0.74 -4.66 -9.77
C GLU A 43 -1.75 -5.30 -8.80
N ALA A 44 -1.41 -6.47 -8.25
CA ALA A 44 -2.21 -7.10 -7.20
C ALA A 44 -2.28 -6.22 -5.93
N GLY A 45 -1.15 -5.62 -5.56
CA GLY A 45 -1.04 -4.67 -4.46
C GLY A 45 -1.89 -3.42 -4.68
N ALA A 46 -1.90 -2.88 -5.89
CA ALA A 46 -2.70 -1.72 -6.28
C ALA A 46 -4.20 -1.99 -6.11
N ALA A 47 -4.68 -3.16 -6.54
CA ALA A 47 -6.07 -3.56 -6.35
C ALA A 47 -6.45 -3.67 -4.86
N ILE A 48 -5.55 -4.17 -4.02
CA ILE A 48 -5.80 -4.23 -2.57
C ILE A 48 -5.77 -2.82 -1.97
N TYR A 49 -4.81 -1.99 -2.37
CA TYR A 49 -4.67 -0.61 -1.92
C TYR A 49 -5.92 0.22 -2.23
N GLU A 50 -6.42 0.13 -3.46
CA GLU A 50 -7.63 0.81 -3.91
C GLU A 50 -8.84 0.50 -3.01
N ASN A 51 -9.01 -0.77 -2.67
CA ASN A 51 -10.16 -1.24 -1.89
C ASN A 51 -10.07 -0.96 -0.38
N ASN A 52 -8.85 -0.80 0.16
CA ASN A 52 -8.63 -0.85 1.62
C ASN A 52 -7.89 0.36 2.20
N CYS A 53 -7.06 1.05 1.41
CA CYS A 53 -6.09 2.02 1.91
C CYS A 53 -6.40 3.46 1.47
N THR A 54 -7.00 3.63 0.29
CA THR A 54 -7.29 4.95 -0.33
C THR A 54 -8.19 5.83 0.51
N ARG A 55 -9.12 5.24 1.27
CA ARG A 55 -10.03 5.99 2.14
C ARG A 55 -9.31 6.88 3.15
N CYS A 56 -8.11 6.48 3.58
CA CYS A 56 -7.31 7.25 4.53
C CYS A 56 -6.08 7.87 3.86
N HIS A 57 -5.38 7.10 3.02
CA HIS A 57 -4.12 7.53 2.41
C HIS A 57 -4.28 8.21 1.05
N GLY A 58 -5.48 8.26 0.50
CA GLY A 58 -5.77 8.78 -0.83
C GLY A 58 -5.34 7.84 -1.97
N PRO A 59 -5.89 7.99 -3.19
CA PRO A 59 -5.54 7.15 -4.33
C PRO A 59 -4.06 7.26 -4.74
N ALA A 60 -3.45 8.43 -4.53
CA ALA A 60 -2.04 8.69 -4.84
C ALA A 60 -1.12 8.63 -3.61
N GLY A 61 -1.60 8.14 -2.45
CA GLY A 61 -0.80 8.06 -1.23
C GLY A 61 -0.52 9.40 -0.54
N GLY A 62 -1.20 10.48 -0.93
CA GLY A 62 -1.00 11.83 -0.40
C GLY A 62 -1.48 12.06 1.05
N GLY A 63 -2.21 11.10 1.63
CA GLY A 63 -2.80 11.25 2.96
C GLY A 63 -3.92 12.28 3.00
N LEU A 64 -4.56 12.40 4.16
CA LEU A 64 -5.67 13.33 4.39
C LEU A 64 -5.50 13.93 5.78
N VAL A 65 -5.23 15.25 5.88
CA VAL A 65 -4.96 16.00 7.13
C VAL A 65 -5.96 15.65 8.24
N GLY A 66 -5.46 15.35 9.46
CA GLY A 66 -6.26 14.88 10.59
C GLY A 66 -6.65 13.39 10.58
N LEU A 67 -6.47 12.67 9.46
CA LEU A 67 -6.83 11.26 9.31
C LEU A 67 -5.60 10.35 9.19
N ALA A 68 -4.83 10.45 8.11
CA ALA A 68 -3.65 9.62 7.89
C ALA A 68 -2.53 10.33 7.13
N PRO A 69 -1.25 9.99 7.42
CA PRO A 69 -0.11 10.63 6.78
C PRO A 69 -0.01 10.31 5.29
N ALA A 70 0.66 11.22 4.57
CA ALA A 70 1.18 10.95 3.24
C ALA A 70 2.20 9.81 3.31
N ILE A 71 1.93 8.73 2.58
CA ILE A 71 2.84 7.59 2.40
C ILE A 71 3.62 7.71 1.09
N ASN A 72 3.07 8.43 0.12
CA ASN A 72 3.81 8.87 -1.05
C ASN A 72 4.47 10.22 -0.71
N ASN A 73 5.59 10.17 0.02
CA ASN A 73 6.33 11.33 0.50
C ASN A 73 7.84 11.06 0.34
N PRO A 74 8.65 11.98 -0.21
CA PRO A 74 10.10 11.80 -0.36
C PRO A 74 10.80 11.41 0.95
N ALA A 75 10.36 11.93 2.10
CA ALA A 75 10.95 11.61 3.40
C ALA A 75 10.84 10.12 3.78
N LEU A 76 9.88 9.39 3.20
CA LEU A 76 9.78 7.93 3.38
C LEU A 76 10.86 7.20 2.57
N PHE A 77 11.16 7.67 1.37
CA PHE A 77 12.04 7.00 0.41
C PHE A 77 13.52 7.40 0.55
N ASP A 78 13.81 8.60 1.04
CA ASP A 78 15.17 9.10 1.26
C ASP A 78 15.82 8.63 2.57
N GLY A 79 15.09 7.88 3.40
CA GLY A 79 15.55 7.34 4.69
C GLY A 79 15.38 8.29 5.88
N THR A 80 14.96 9.54 5.67
CA THR A 80 14.70 10.51 6.75
C THR A 80 13.72 9.94 7.76
N ARG A 81 12.61 9.37 7.27
CA ARG A 81 11.57 8.80 8.13
C ARG A 81 12.06 7.63 8.97
N LEU A 82 12.91 6.77 8.41
CA LEU A 82 13.49 5.63 9.12
C LEU A 82 14.41 6.11 10.24
N ALA A 83 15.21 7.14 9.99
CA ALA A 83 16.08 7.76 10.99
C ALA A 83 15.27 8.41 12.12
N GLU A 84 14.19 9.14 11.81
CA GLU A 84 13.31 9.77 12.80
C GLU A 84 12.71 8.79 13.80
N VAL A 85 12.33 7.60 13.35
CA VAL A 85 11.73 6.57 14.21
C VAL A 85 12.77 5.60 14.79
N GLY A 86 14.05 5.78 14.48
CA GLY A 86 15.12 4.88 14.90
C GLY A 86 14.99 3.46 14.34
N TRP A 87 14.44 3.30 13.13
CA TRP A 87 14.30 1.99 12.49
C TRP A 87 15.65 1.51 11.95
N ALA A 88 16.07 0.31 12.39
CA ALA A 88 17.36 -0.26 12.00
C ALA A 88 17.30 -1.17 10.74
N GLY A 89 16.09 -1.54 10.28
CA GLY A 89 15.89 -2.42 9.14
C GLY A 89 15.81 -1.68 7.80
N SER A 90 15.43 -2.40 6.75
CA SER A 90 15.23 -1.80 5.43
C SER A 90 13.93 -0.99 5.35
N LEU A 91 13.82 -0.11 4.34
CA LEU A 91 12.58 0.58 4.00
C LEU A 91 11.45 -0.42 3.71
N HIS A 92 11.77 -1.50 3.00
CA HIS A 92 10.80 -2.57 2.73
C HIS A 92 10.25 -3.16 4.03
N ASP A 93 11.12 -3.50 4.99
CA ASP A 93 10.69 -4.09 6.26
C ASP A 93 9.90 -3.10 7.10
N PHE A 94 10.26 -1.81 7.04
CA PHE A 94 9.50 -0.76 7.71
C PHE A 94 8.07 -0.68 7.18
N VAL A 95 7.89 -0.63 5.86
CA VAL A 95 6.56 -0.57 5.23
C VAL A 95 5.79 -1.88 5.45
N TYR A 96 6.43 -3.03 5.23
CA TYR A 96 5.80 -4.35 5.41
C TYR A 96 5.32 -4.55 6.85
N SER A 97 6.14 -4.24 7.84
CA SER A 97 5.77 -4.38 9.26
C SER A 97 4.68 -3.38 9.67
N THR A 98 4.72 -2.15 9.14
CA THR A 98 3.69 -1.14 9.39
C THR A 98 2.34 -1.56 8.83
N ILE A 99 2.29 -2.12 7.62
CA ILE A 99 1.04 -2.65 7.04
C ILE A 99 0.59 -3.88 7.83
N SER A 100 1.51 -4.81 8.11
CA SER A 100 1.19 -6.06 8.80
C SER A 100 0.56 -5.82 10.17
N GLY A 101 1.29 -5.08 11.03
CA GLY A 101 0.91 -4.83 12.43
C GLY A 101 0.00 -3.61 12.63
N GLY A 102 -0.24 -2.83 11.58
CA GLY A 102 -0.95 -1.57 11.70
C GLY A 102 -0.24 -0.57 12.62
N ARG A 103 -0.99 0.44 13.05
CA ARG A 103 -0.52 1.45 14.00
C ARG A 103 -1.60 1.69 15.06
N PRO A 104 -1.66 0.84 16.10
CA PRO A 104 -2.74 0.87 17.08
C PRO A 104 -2.61 2.03 18.09
N LEU A 105 -1.45 2.65 18.20
CA LEU A 105 -1.25 3.85 19.02
C LEU A 105 -1.25 5.10 18.14
N ALA A 106 -1.95 6.13 18.60
CA ALA A 106 -1.86 7.44 18.00
C ALA A 106 -0.40 7.91 18.02
N SER A 107 -0.01 8.57 16.95
CA SER A 107 1.34 9.05 16.77
C SER A 107 1.56 10.27 17.67
N SER A 108 2.17 10.05 18.85
CA SER A 108 2.44 11.11 19.83
C SER A 108 3.14 12.30 19.17
N GLY A 109 2.64 13.52 19.42
CA GLY A 109 3.20 14.75 18.84
C GLY A 109 2.89 15.00 17.36
N THR A 110 1.96 14.26 16.75
CA THR A 110 1.52 14.48 15.36
C THR A 110 0.02 14.77 15.26
N THR A 111 -0.40 15.28 14.10
CA THR A 111 -1.81 15.57 13.77
C THR A 111 -2.59 14.33 13.34
N TRP A 112 -2.07 13.11 13.57
CA TRP A 112 -2.66 11.84 13.11
C TRP A 112 -3.21 11.02 14.29
N PRO A 113 -4.39 11.35 14.83
CA PRO A 113 -4.98 10.67 15.98
C PRO A 113 -5.57 9.29 15.62
N GLN A 114 -5.82 9.03 14.34
CA GLN A 114 -6.50 7.83 13.90
C GLN A 114 -5.57 6.62 13.91
N ARG A 115 -6.10 5.50 14.36
CA ARG A 115 -5.38 4.23 14.45
C ARG A 115 -5.46 3.53 13.10
N MET A 116 -4.32 3.06 12.60
CA MET A 116 -4.30 2.17 11.45
C MET A 116 -4.53 0.74 11.96
N PRO A 117 -5.53 0.00 11.46
CA PRO A 117 -5.81 -1.36 11.92
C PRO A 117 -4.69 -2.32 11.52
N THR A 118 -4.65 -3.50 12.15
CA THR A 118 -3.81 -4.62 11.72
C THR A 118 -4.36 -5.21 10.42
N TRP A 119 -3.48 -5.50 9.46
CA TRP A 119 -3.89 -6.07 8.17
C TRP A 119 -3.44 -7.51 7.96
N SER A 120 -2.30 -7.92 8.50
CA SER A 120 -1.81 -9.29 8.31
C SER A 120 -2.62 -10.29 9.13
N THR A 121 -2.89 -11.46 8.56
CA THR A 121 -3.48 -12.62 9.25
C THR A 121 -2.66 -13.06 10.46
N GLU A 122 -1.33 -12.87 10.46
CA GLU A 122 -0.45 -13.11 11.63
C GLU A 122 -0.81 -12.23 12.84
N TYR A 123 -1.38 -11.05 12.60
CA TYR A 123 -1.78 -10.08 13.62
C TYR A 123 -3.31 -9.90 13.70
N GLY A 124 -4.07 -10.88 13.19
CA GLY A 124 -5.54 -10.90 13.26
C GLY A 124 -6.25 -10.04 12.20
N GLY A 125 -5.53 -9.56 11.18
CA GLY A 125 -6.10 -8.85 10.04
C GLY A 125 -6.56 -9.77 8.90
N PRO A 126 -7.19 -9.21 7.84
CA PRO A 126 -7.81 -9.99 6.77
C PRO A 126 -6.86 -10.40 5.63
N LEU A 127 -5.65 -9.83 5.55
CA LEU A 127 -4.73 -10.03 4.43
C LEU A 127 -3.68 -11.10 4.76
N ARG A 128 -3.48 -12.03 3.82
CA ARG A 128 -2.39 -13.01 3.89
C ARG A 128 -1.03 -12.35 3.65
N HIS A 129 0.06 -13.04 3.99
CA HIS A 129 1.42 -12.48 3.88
C HIS A 129 1.82 -12.14 2.44
N ASP A 130 1.38 -12.93 1.46
CA ASP A 130 1.54 -12.63 0.03
C ASP A 130 0.86 -11.32 -0.34
N GLN A 131 -0.37 -11.12 0.12
CA GLN A 131 -1.15 -9.90 -0.13
C GLN A 131 -0.53 -8.66 0.53
N VAL A 132 -0.01 -8.80 1.75
CA VAL A 132 0.70 -7.69 2.42
C VAL A 132 1.99 -7.33 1.68
N ARG A 133 2.72 -8.34 1.19
CA ARG A 133 3.91 -8.11 0.35
C ARG A 133 3.55 -7.41 -0.95
N ASP A 134 2.45 -7.79 -1.60
CA ASP A 134 1.98 -7.16 -2.84
C ASP A 134 1.65 -5.68 -2.62
N VAL A 135 0.91 -5.34 -1.56
CA VAL A 135 0.61 -3.95 -1.19
C VAL A 135 1.90 -3.19 -0.84
N THR A 136 2.84 -3.83 -0.15
CA THR A 136 4.16 -3.25 0.15
C THR A 136 4.90 -2.91 -1.14
N ALA A 137 4.94 -3.84 -2.11
CA ALA A 137 5.57 -3.61 -3.41
C ALA A 137 4.93 -2.44 -4.16
N PHE A 138 3.60 -2.33 -4.12
CA PHE A 138 2.87 -1.19 -4.68
C PHE A 138 3.27 0.14 -4.03
N VAL A 139 3.28 0.21 -2.69
CA VAL A 139 3.67 1.44 -1.97
C VAL A 139 5.12 1.84 -2.27
N LEU A 140 6.03 0.87 -2.35
CA LEU A 140 7.43 1.13 -2.67
C LEU A 140 7.65 1.58 -4.12
N ASN A 141 6.72 1.26 -5.04
CA ASN A 141 6.83 1.65 -6.44
C ASN A 141 6.82 3.17 -6.64
N TRP A 142 6.23 3.96 -5.73
CA TRP A 142 6.34 5.43 -5.78
C TRP A 142 7.79 5.92 -5.62
N GLY A 143 8.63 5.16 -4.91
CA GLY A 143 10.06 5.47 -4.73
C GLY A 143 10.79 5.69 -6.05
N ARG A 144 10.46 4.89 -7.08
CA ARG A 144 11.06 5.02 -8.42
C ARG A 144 10.82 6.38 -9.04
N ALA A 145 9.65 6.98 -8.83
CA ALA A 145 9.34 8.30 -9.34
C ALA A 145 10.23 9.38 -8.70
N TYR A 146 10.66 9.20 -7.45
CA TYR A 146 11.61 10.09 -6.78
C TYR A 146 13.03 9.90 -7.28
N GLU A 147 13.47 8.65 -7.47
CA GLU A 147 14.79 8.32 -8.02
C GLU A 147 14.98 8.88 -9.45
N GLU A 148 13.92 8.78 -10.26
CA GLU A 148 13.92 9.23 -11.66
C GLU A 148 13.62 10.73 -11.81
N GLY A 149 13.37 11.45 -10.70
CA GLY A 149 13.07 12.89 -10.71
C GLY A 149 11.75 13.25 -11.38
N ILE A 150 10.79 12.31 -11.43
CA ILE A 150 9.49 12.48 -12.09
C ILE A 150 8.54 13.21 -11.14
N THR A 151 8.45 14.53 -11.28
CA THR A 151 7.61 15.40 -10.45
C THR A 151 6.10 15.23 -10.65
N ALA A 152 5.68 14.66 -11.79
CA ALA A 152 4.26 14.48 -12.14
C ALA A 152 3.48 13.52 -11.20
N LEU A 153 4.18 12.65 -10.46
CA LEU A 153 3.60 11.72 -9.48
C LEU A 153 3.84 12.16 -8.02
N GLN A 154 4.64 13.22 -7.82
CA GLN A 154 5.14 13.68 -6.52
C GLN A 154 4.25 14.78 -5.92
N ASN A 155 3.52 15.51 -6.77
CA ASN A 155 2.40 16.31 -6.34
C ASN A 155 1.13 15.53 -6.66
N PRO A 156 0.53 14.78 -5.71
CA PRO A 156 -0.91 14.82 -5.70
C PRO A 156 -1.22 16.30 -5.50
N GLU A 157 -1.65 17.00 -6.55
CA GLU A 157 -2.47 18.16 -6.29
C GLU A 157 -3.59 17.61 -5.40
N THR A 158 -3.43 17.83 -4.10
CA THR A 158 -4.55 18.28 -3.30
C THR A 158 -5.08 19.43 -4.15
N ALA A 159 -6.05 19.13 -5.00
CA ALA A 159 -7.18 19.99 -5.09
C ALA A 159 -7.69 20.09 -3.65
N THR A 160 -7.03 20.91 -2.84
CA THR A 160 -7.69 22.00 -2.16
C THR A 160 -8.47 22.77 -3.23
N THR A 161 -9.49 22.14 -3.81
CA THR A 161 -10.79 22.73 -3.75
C THR A 161 -10.89 23.08 -2.28
N SER A 162 -10.74 24.36 -1.97
CA SER A 162 -11.14 24.89 -0.68
C SER A 162 -12.51 24.30 -0.45
N MET A 163 -12.57 23.22 0.32
CA MET A 163 -13.82 22.77 0.86
C MET A 163 -14.20 23.97 1.68
N GLU A 164 -15.23 24.70 1.24
CA GLU A 164 -15.78 25.75 2.06
C GLU A 164 -15.91 25.17 3.47
N PRO A 165 -15.54 25.93 4.52
CA PRO A 165 -15.64 25.46 5.88
C PRO A 165 -16.98 24.75 6.03
N ILE A 166 -16.93 23.43 6.18
CA ILE A 166 -18.14 22.67 6.49
C ILE A 166 -18.50 23.15 7.89
N ASP A 167 -19.59 23.91 7.98
CA ASP A 167 -20.17 24.31 9.23
C ASP A 167 -20.62 23.03 9.91
N ALA A 168 -19.79 22.53 10.83
CA ALA A 168 -20.03 21.26 11.49
C ALA A 168 -21.30 21.41 12.33
N VAL A 169 -22.42 20.92 11.83
CA VAL A 169 -23.67 20.84 12.58
C VAL A 169 -23.49 19.86 13.75
N GLY A 170 -23.87 20.28 14.96
CA GLY A 170 -23.82 19.45 16.18
C GLY A 170 -22.59 19.62 17.08
N ILE A 171 -21.71 20.60 16.82
CA ILE A 171 -20.65 21.00 17.77
C ILE A 171 -21.20 21.75 19.01
N ASP A 172 -22.48 22.09 18.97
CA ASP A 172 -23.26 22.81 19.96
C ASP A 172 -24.13 21.89 20.84
N ILE A 173 -23.88 20.57 20.85
CA ILE A 173 -24.65 19.61 21.66
C ILE A 173 -24.67 19.93 23.17
N ASN A 174 -23.74 20.75 23.64
CA ASN A 174 -23.62 21.18 25.02
C ASN A 174 -24.17 22.60 25.28
N THR A 175 -24.67 23.29 24.25
CA THR A 175 -25.13 24.68 24.34
C THR A 175 -26.10 25.01 23.20
N PRO A 176 -27.41 25.17 23.47
CA PRO A 176 -28.10 25.08 24.75
C PRO A 176 -28.44 23.63 25.18
N GLU A 177 -28.76 23.45 26.46
CA GLU A 177 -29.26 22.19 27.01
C GLU A 177 -30.43 21.68 26.17
N LEU A 178 -30.27 20.48 25.60
CA LEU A 178 -31.29 19.89 24.73
C LEU A 178 -32.57 19.63 25.54
N PRO A 179 -33.76 19.89 24.98
CA PRO A 179 -34.99 19.52 25.63
C PRO A 179 -35.04 18.01 25.88
N PRO A 180 -35.71 17.55 26.94
CA PRO A 180 -35.89 16.12 27.19
C PRO A 180 -36.53 15.46 25.97
N GLY A 181 -35.94 14.37 25.50
CA GLY A 181 -36.41 13.66 24.31
C GLY A 181 -37.82 13.11 24.49
N ASN A 182 -38.63 13.23 23.43
CA ASN A 182 -39.98 12.68 23.37
C ASN A 182 -40.00 11.46 22.44
N PRO A 183 -40.30 10.25 22.95
CA PRO A 183 -40.34 9.04 22.12
C PRO A 183 -41.46 9.09 21.06
N ASP A 184 -42.57 9.79 21.33
CA ASP A 184 -43.70 9.89 20.40
C ASP A 184 -43.33 10.66 19.12
N ASP A 185 -42.48 11.69 19.26
CA ASP A 185 -42.00 12.48 18.12
C ASP A 185 -41.06 11.66 17.23
N GLY A 186 -40.25 10.79 17.84
CA GLY A 186 -39.41 9.84 17.14
C GLY A 186 -40.22 8.82 16.34
N GLU A 187 -41.27 8.26 16.94
CA GLU A 187 -42.19 7.32 16.30
C GLU A 187 -42.95 7.98 15.14
N ALA A 188 -43.50 9.17 15.33
CA ALA A 188 -44.20 9.90 14.28
C ALA A 188 -43.30 10.17 13.07
N LEU A 189 -42.04 10.56 13.32
CA LEU A 189 -41.06 10.83 12.28
C LEU A 189 -40.67 9.56 11.51
N THR A 190 -40.38 8.46 12.20
CA THR A 190 -40.01 7.20 11.53
C THR A 190 -41.16 6.64 10.70
N VAL A 191 -42.41 6.76 11.16
CA VAL A 191 -43.61 6.41 10.39
C VAL A 191 -43.72 7.27 9.13
N SER A 192 -43.53 8.59 9.26
CA SER A 192 -43.62 9.50 8.11
C SER A 192 -42.55 9.24 7.03
N LEU A 193 -41.37 8.75 7.45
CA LEU A 193 -40.24 8.44 6.57
C LEU A 193 -40.27 7.00 6.04
N GLY A 194 -41.29 6.21 6.39
CA GLY A 194 -41.40 4.81 5.97
C GLY A 194 -40.38 3.87 6.62
N CYS A 195 -39.77 4.29 7.73
CA CYS A 195 -38.80 3.54 8.51
C CYS A 195 -39.49 2.69 9.60
N THR A 196 -40.66 2.12 9.30
CA THR A 196 -41.39 1.23 10.20
C THR A 196 -40.90 -0.21 10.01
N ALA A 197 -40.57 -0.90 11.10
CA ALA A 197 -40.24 -2.33 11.08
C ALA A 197 -41.46 -3.18 10.68
#